data_AF-A0A485MK92-F1
#
_entry.id   AF-A0A485MK92-F1
#
_cell.length_a   1.000
_cell.length_b   1.000
_cell.length_c   1.000
_cell.angle_alpha   90.00
_cell.angle_beta   90.00
_cell.angle_gamma   90.00
#
_symmetry.space_group_name_H-M   'P 1'
#
loop_
_entity.id
_entity.type
_entity.pdbx_description
1 polymer ?
#
loop_
_entity_poly.entity_id
_entity_poly.type
_entity_poly.pdbx_seq_one_letter_code
_entity_poly.pdbx_strand_id
1 'polypeptide(L)'
;MMWPPRPPPLPVMSEETRQSKLAAARKKLREYQQRNSPGVPAGAKKKRKIKNGSNPETATADGCHTPEDAPKDRAAPVAPTVDDTVSPGGVPSPCASPPRVTSMASTQNHDAKNEPFLMEENKCLSSTESLRQLSQQLNGLVSESSSYINGEGLATSANIKDLEKQQHQETLDQLEKEKKEFEQKLMKEQGSLREQLQVHIQTIGILVSEKTDLHTALVHTQQAVRQKAGESEDLASRLQSSRQRVGELERTLSAVSTQQKQVDKHNKDLTKERDALKLELYKNNKDNEDLKEHNSELEERLRVCMKEKEALQLGVQELEKKLEMSELLLQQFSSGSKPPDSNQQLQQALEERARLETRVGQLKDTLKHMQLERDKYVENLKEDNAFWQERMKQMSEKMQQLKEEKEHSVSQVQELEASLAELKKQIGKLRPEW
;
A
#
# COMPACT_ATOMS: atom_id res chain seq x y z
N MET A 1 27.07 22.26 29.90
CA MET A 1 25.62 22.42 29.70
C MET A 1 24.91 21.62 30.79
N MET A 2 23.89 22.17 31.45
CA MET A 2 23.09 21.43 32.42
C MET A 2 21.81 20.93 31.73
N TRP A 3 21.37 19.71 32.04
CA TRP A 3 20.13 19.15 31.49
C TRP A 3 18.89 19.82 32.11
N PRO A 4 17.77 19.93 31.36
CA PRO A 4 16.53 20.45 31.91
C PRO A 4 15.96 19.50 32.99
N PRO A 5 15.22 20.03 33.99
CA PRO A 5 14.53 19.21 34.98
C PRO A 5 13.56 18.21 34.34
N ARG A 6 13.38 17.04 34.97
CA ARG A 6 12.37 16.06 34.52
C ARG A 6 10.96 16.67 34.67
N PRO A 7 10.04 16.44 33.71
CA PRO A 7 8.66 16.88 33.83
C PRO A 7 7.97 16.19 35.04
N PRO A 8 6.98 16.84 35.67
CA PRO A 8 6.27 16.26 36.81
C PRO A 8 5.49 15.00 36.43
N PRO A 9 5.24 14.07 37.38
CA PRO A 9 4.40 12.90 37.15
C PRO A 9 3.01 13.29 36.63
N LEU A 10 2.53 12.58 35.61
CA LEU A 10 1.18 12.77 35.10
C LEU A 10 0.13 12.45 36.17
N PRO A 11 -1.00 13.18 36.25
CA PRO A 11 -2.04 12.94 37.25
C PRO A 11 -2.55 11.49 37.20
N VAL A 12 -2.30 10.75 38.28
CA VAL A 12 -2.75 9.37 38.44
C VAL A 12 -4.28 9.38 38.61
N MET A 13 -5.00 9.02 37.55
CA MET A 13 -6.45 8.86 37.63
C MET A 13 -6.81 7.72 38.58
N SER A 14 -7.83 7.90 39.41
CA SER A 14 -8.32 6.83 40.29
C SER A 14 -8.75 5.60 39.48
N GLU A 15 -8.63 4.41 40.08
CA GLU A 15 -9.00 3.15 39.43
C GLU A 15 -10.47 3.16 38.98
N GLU A 16 -11.37 3.75 39.78
CA GLU A 16 -12.77 3.99 39.41
C GLU A 16 -12.92 4.89 38.18
N THR A 17 -12.15 5.98 38.08
CA THR A 17 -12.10 6.83 36.87
C THR A 17 -11.60 6.04 35.66
N ARG A 18 -10.61 5.18 35.84
CA ARG A 18 -10.06 4.30 34.79
C ARG A 18 -11.11 3.30 34.30
N GLN A 19 -11.80 2.62 35.22
CA GLN A 19 -12.86 1.66 34.91
C GLN A 19 -14.07 2.33 34.25
N SER A 20 -14.51 3.49 34.73
CA SER A 20 -15.60 4.28 34.13
C SER A 20 -15.29 4.67 32.67
N LYS A 21 -14.07 5.17 32.40
CA LYS A 21 -13.61 5.47 31.03
C LYS A 21 -13.54 4.21 30.15
N LEU A 22 -13.11 3.08 30.70
CA LEU A 22 -13.10 1.77 30.01
C LEU A 22 -14.52 1.27 29.67
N ALA A 23 -15.48 1.45 30.58
CA ALA A 23 -16.89 1.09 30.37
C ALA A 23 -17.52 1.98 29.28
N ALA A 24 -17.26 3.29 29.30
CA ALA A 24 -17.71 4.22 28.28
C ALA A 24 -17.13 3.89 26.89
N ALA A 25 -15.85 3.55 26.80
CA ALA A 25 -15.21 3.10 25.56
C ALA A 25 -15.84 1.79 25.04
N ARG A 26 -16.05 0.79 25.91
CA ARG A 26 -16.74 -0.47 25.58
C ARG A 26 -18.21 -0.29 25.19
N LYS A 27 -18.88 0.78 25.64
CA LYS A 27 -20.22 1.15 25.16
C LYS A 27 -20.16 1.69 23.74
N LYS A 28 -19.33 2.70 23.47
CA LYS A 28 -19.17 3.30 22.13
C LYS A 28 -18.69 2.28 21.08
N LEU A 29 -17.81 1.35 21.45
CA LEU A 29 -17.36 0.29 20.54
C LEU A 29 -18.50 -0.63 20.11
N ARG A 30 -19.37 -1.04 21.04
CA ARG A 30 -20.56 -1.87 20.71
C ARG A 30 -21.58 -1.10 19.88
N GLU A 31 -21.79 0.18 20.16
CA GLU A 31 -22.66 1.06 19.39
C GLU A 31 -22.17 1.24 17.94
N TYR A 32 -20.85 1.41 17.75
CA TYR A 32 -20.20 1.46 16.43
C TYR A 32 -20.34 0.13 15.67
N GLN A 33 -20.07 -1.01 16.34
CA GLN A 33 -20.26 -2.35 15.77
C GLN A 33 -21.71 -2.61 15.36
N GLN A 34 -22.67 -2.16 16.16
CA GLN A 34 -24.11 -2.32 15.88
C GLN A 34 -24.58 -1.43 14.72
N ARG A 35 -24.03 -0.22 14.55
CA ARG A 35 -24.30 0.64 13.39
C ARG A 35 -23.66 0.16 12.10
N ASN A 36 -22.48 -0.47 12.17
CA ASN A 36 -21.67 -0.80 11.00
C ASN A 36 -21.65 -2.31 10.67
N SER A 37 -22.54 -3.12 11.27
CA SER A 37 -22.75 -4.51 10.88
C SER A 37 -23.61 -4.58 9.61
N PRO A 38 -23.14 -5.21 8.51
CA PRO A 38 -23.96 -5.35 7.30
C PRO A 38 -25.24 -6.14 7.57
N GLY A 39 -26.39 -5.60 7.16
CA GLY A 39 -27.69 -6.21 7.39
C GLY A 39 -27.91 -7.44 6.52
N VAL A 40 -27.89 -8.63 7.13
CA VAL A 40 -28.39 -9.87 6.51
C VAL A 40 -29.93 -9.83 6.52
N PRO A 41 -30.63 -10.11 5.42
CA PRO A 41 -32.09 -9.97 5.34
C PRO A 41 -32.82 -10.97 6.26
N ALA A 42 -34.01 -10.55 6.73
CA ALA A 42 -34.80 -11.33 7.66
C ALA A 42 -35.55 -12.50 6.99
N GLY A 43 -35.49 -13.71 7.56
CA GLY A 43 -36.44 -14.77 7.18
C GLY A 43 -36.03 -16.22 7.40
N ALA A 44 -35.95 -16.72 8.64
CA ALA A 44 -35.99 -18.17 8.92
C ALA A 44 -36.48 -18.51 10.34
N LYS A 45 -37.76 -18.89 10.49
CA LYS A 45 -38.29 -19.42 11.77
C LYS A 45 -37.84 -20.88 11.98
N LYS A 46 -36.77 -21.14 12.73
CA LYS A 46 -36.47 -22.49 13.27
C LYS A 46 -36.22 -22.51 14.79
N LYS A 47 -37.35 -22.72 15.49
CA LYS A 47 -37.54 -23.13 16.89
C LYS A 47 -36.40 -24.03 17.42
N ARG A 48 -35.50 -23.50 18.26
CA ARG A 48 -34.62 -24.29 19.14
C ARG A 48 -35.09 -24.17 20.59
N LYS A 49 -35.13 -25.30 21.28
CA LYS A 49 -35.75 -25.47 22.60
C LYS A 49 -34.76 -25.14 23.71
N ILE A 50 -35.19 -24.36 24.71
CA ILE A 50 -34.43 -24.09 25.94
C ILE A 50 -34.35 -25.39 26.75
N LYS A 51 -33.16 -25.71 27.27
CA LYS A 51 -33.02 -26.54 28.48
C LYS A 51 -31.80 -26.08 29.27
N ASN A 52 -32.05 -25.48 30.43
CA ASN A 52 -31.02 -25.32 31.46
C ASN A 52 -30.72 -26.70 32.07
N GLY A 53 -29.47 -26.96 32.44
CA GLY A 53 -29.02 -28.22 33.02
C GLY A 53 -27.76 -28.03 33.84
N SER A 54 -27.80 -28.50 35.09
CA SER A 54 -26.93 -28.21 36.22
C SER A 54 -25.42 -28.43 36.06
N ASN A 55 -24.67 -27.64 36.85
CA ASN A 55 -23.35 -27.93 37.45
C ASN A 55 -23.51 -28.99 38.58
N PRO A 56 -22.47 -29.51 39.27
CA PRO A 56 -21.01 -29.55 39.01
C PRO A 56 -20.46 -31.01 38.98
N GLU A 57 -19.12 -31.20 38.93
CA GLU A 57 -18.40 -32.00 39.96
C GLU A 57 -16.86 -31.85 39.87
N THR A 58 -16.10 -32.56 40.75
CA THR A 58 -14.71 -32.23 41.12
C THR A 58 -13.82 -33.48 41.27
N ALA A 59 -12.50 -33.30 41.09
CA ALA A 59 -11.38 -34.00 41.74
C ALA A 59 -10.82 -35.34 41.18
N THR A 60 -9.47 -35.33 41.06
CA THR A 60 -8.50 -36.41 41.41
C THR A 60 -8.35 -37.69 40.56
N ALA A 61 -7.20 -38.36 40.79
CA ALA A 61 -6.59 -39.53 40.14
C ALA A 61 -6.02 -39.26 38.72
N ASP A 62 -4.71 -39.29 38.44
CA ASP A 62 -3.58 -40.17 38.82
C ASP A 62 -3.40 -41.37 37.85
N GLY A 63 -2.14 -41.77 37.60
CA GLY A 63 -1.74 -42.82 36.65
C GLY A 63 -0.88 -42.33 35.47
N CYS A 64 0.45 -42.42 35.60
CA CYS A 64 1.36 -42.37 34.46
C CYS A 64 1.45 -43.74 33.77
N HIS A 65 1.40 -43.79 32.43
CA HIS A 65 2.05 -44.84 31.64
C HIS A 65 2.34 -44.37 30.20
N THR A 66 3.62 -44.23 29.87
CA THR A 66 4.12 -44.48 28.51
C THR A 66 4.35 -45.98 28.33
N PRO A 67 4.28 -46.46 27.09
CA PRO A 67 5.41 -47.24 26.61
C PRO A 67 5.95 -46.73 25.26
N GLU A 68 7.23 -46.97 25.07
CA GLU A 68 7.97 -46.80 23.83
C GLU A 68 7.80 -48.06 22.97
N ASP A 69 7.62 -47.94 21.64
CA ASP A 69 8.38 -48.78 20.70
C ASP A 69 8.25 -48.35 19.23
N ALA A 70 9.25 -48.71 18.45
CA ALA A 70 9.30 -48.69 16.98
C ALA A 70 9.97 -50.01 16.53
N PRO A 71 10.60 -50.16 15.35
CA PRO A 71 10.40 -49.53 14.05
C PRO A 71 10.13 -50.58 12.93
N LYS A 72 9.82 -50.14 11.70
CA LYS A 72 10.38 -50.79 10.48
C LYS A 72 10.20 -50.02 9.17
N ASP A 73 11.20 -50.23 8.31
CA ASP A 73 11.25 -49.94 6.86
C ASP A 73 10.03 -50.51 6.09
N ARG A 74 9.72 -50.08 4.84
CA ARG A 74 10.67 -49.97 3.72
C ARG A 74 10.09 -49.27 2.48
N ALA A 75 11.00 -48.94 1.57
CA ALA A 75 10.82 -48.67 0.13
C ALA A 75 10.49 -47.22 -0.31
N ALA A 76 11.53 -46.54 -0.80
CA ALA A 76 11.42 -45.57 -1.90
C ALA A 76 11.35 -46.35 -3.26
N PRO A 77 11.14 -45.71 -4.44
CA PRO A 77 12.23 -44.92 -5.03
C PRO A 77 11.83 -43.76 -5.99
N VAL A 78 12.86 -43.07 -6.50
CA VAL A 78 12.90 -42.23 -7.73
C VAL A 78 12.11 -40.91 -7.75
N ALA A 79 12.78 -39.88 -8.29
CA ALA A 79 12.20 -38.60 -8.70
C ALA A 79 12.32 -38.43 -10.22
N PRO A 80 11.57 -37.49 -10.81
CA PRO A 80 12.09 -36.59 -11.84
C PRO A 80 12.14 -35.15 -11.29
N THR A 81 13.13 -34.28 -11.52
CA THR A 81 13.93 -33.92 -12.72
C THR A 81 13.12 -33.29 -13.84
N VAL A 82 13.28 -31.96 -13.98
CA VAL A 82 13.11 -31.09 -15.16
C VAL A 82 11.84 -31.20 -16.02
N ASP A 83 11.25 -30.04 -16.32
CA ASP A 83 10.46 -29.86 -17.54
C ASP A 83 10.67 -28.42 -18.08
N ASP A 84 11.60 -28.27 -19.02
CA ASP A 84 11.79 -27.05 -19.81
C ASP A 84 10.78 -27.04 -20.97
N THR A 85 9.55 -26.60 -20.71
CA THR A 85 8.57 -26.37 -21.79
C THR A 85 8.82 -25.03 -22.49
N VAL A 86 9.81 -25.02 -23.39
CA VAL A 86 9.86 -24.04 -24.48
C VAL A 86 8.78 -24.39 -25.51
N SER A 87 7.91 -23.43 -25.83
CA SER A 87 7.19 -23.41 -27.11
C SER A 87 6.86 -21.96 -27.54
N PRO A 88 6.80 -21.67 -28.86
CA PRO A 88 7.25 -20.37 -29.35
C PRO A 88 6.19 -19.57 -30.14
N GLY A 89 6.54 -18.34 -30.53
CA GLY A 89 5.92 -17.65 -31.67
C GLY A 89 4.83 -16.63 -31.31
N GLY A 90 5.23 -15.43 -30.88
CA GLY A 90 4.33 -14.31 -30.58
C GLY A 90 4.66 -13.03 -31.36
N VAL A 91 4.48 -13.03 -32.67
CA VAL A 91 4.55 -11.84 -33.56
C VAL A 91 3.56 -12.00 -34.74
N PRO A 92 3.09 -10.92 -35.39
CA PRO A 92 1.63 -10.67 -35.36
C PRO A 92 0.95 -10.64 -36.74
N SER A 93 -0.37 -10.46 -36.75
CA SER A 93 -1.12 -9.99 -37.93
C SER A 93 -2.38 -9.19 -37.54
N PRO A 94 -2.88 -8.27 -38.40
CA PRO A 94 -3.83 -7.23 -38.00
C PRO A 94 -5.28 -7.43 -38.49
N CYS A 95 -6.16 -6.53 -38.05
CA CYS A 95 -7.44 -6.14 -38.67
C CYS A 95 -8.56 -7.20 -38.83
N ALA A 96 -9.46 -7.26 -37.83
CA ALA A 96 -10.89 -7.47 -38.04
C ALA A 96 -11.71 -6.82 -36.91
N SER A 97 -12.87 -6.23 -37.24
CA SER A 97 -13.68 -5.40 -36.32
C SER A 97 -14.74 -6.18 -35.55
N PRO A 98 -15.09 -5.73 -34.33
CA PRO A 98 -16.45 -5.91 -33.79
C PRO A 98 -17.03 -4.62 -33.16
N PRO A 99 -18.35 -4.56 -32.90
CA PRO A 99 -19.47 -5.16 -33.61
C PRO A 99 -20.48 -4.10 -34.12
N ARG A 100 -21.46 -4.54 -34.92
CA ARG A 100 -22.48 -3.68 -35.56
C ARG A 100 -23.67 -3.39 -34.65
N VAL A 101 -24.01 -2.12 -34.43
CA VAL A 101 -25.22 -1.70 -33.68
C VAL A 101 -26.41 -1.50 -34.63
N THR A 102 -27.61 -1.91 -34.22
CA THR A 102 -28.81 -1.88 -35.05
C THR A 102 -29.54 -0.53 -35.00
N SER A 103 -29.30 0.29 -36.02
CA SER A 103 -30.27 1.17 -36.71
C SER A 103 -31.55 1.61 -35.98
N MET A 104 -31.67 2.92 -35.73
CA MET A 104 -32.88 3.69 -36.05
C MET A 104 -32.50 5.09 -36.57
N ALA A 105 -33.44 5.77 -37.25
CA ALA A 105 -33.16 6.84 -38.22
C ALA A 105 -32.65 8.19 -37.65
N SER A 106 -31.99 8.96 -38.53
CA SER A 106 -31.32 10.23 -38.25
C SER A 106 -32.21 11.48 -38.29
N THR A 107 -31.79 12.53 -37.57
CA THR A 107 -32.04 13.94 -37.92
C THR A 107 -30.87 14.83 -37.50
N GLN A 108 -30.43 15.73 -38.39
CA GLN A 108 -29.73 17.01 -38.13
C GLN A 108 -28.35 16.97 -37.42
N ASN A 109 -27.38 17.85 -37.72
CA ASN A 109 -27.17 18.82 -38.81
C ASN A 109 -25.64 18.91 -39.08
N HIS A 110 -25.23 19.30 -40.29
CA HIS A 110 -23.85 19.74 -40.58
C HIS A 110 -23.78 21.28 -40.67
N ASP A 111 -22.61 21.84 -40.33
CA ASP A 111 -22.30 23.27 -40.48
C ASP A 111 -22.16 23.64 -41.96
N ALA A 112 -22.74 24.78 -42.35
CA ALA A 112 -22.66 25.35 -43.68
C ALA A 112 -22.74 26.87 -43.59
N LYS A 113 -21.63 27.54 -43.93
CA LYS A 113 -21.55 29.00 -44.07
C LYS A 113 -21.35 29.37 -45.54
N ASN A 114 -21.89 30.52 -45.91
CA ASN A 114 -21.82 31.17 -47.22
C ASN A 114 -22.54 30.44 -48.37
N GLU A 115 -23.79 30.82 -48.58
CA GLU A 115 -24.37 31.14 -49.90
C GLU A 115 -25.06 32.51 -49.77
N PRO A 116 -25.22 33.31 -50.84
CA PRO A 116 -25.48 34.74 -50.75
C PRO A 116 -26.96 35.11 -50.81
N PHE A 117 -27.21 36.43 -50.76
CA PHE A 117 -28.46 37.05 -51.17
C PHE A 117 -28.93 36.54 -52.55
N LEU A 118 -30.15 36.02 -52.60
CA LEU A 118 -31.06 36.26 -53.72
C LEU A 118 -32.30 36.95 -53.18
N MET A 119 -32.61 38.13 -53.74
CA MET A 119 -33.81 38.88 -53.39
C MET A 119 -35.05 38.08 -53.80
N GLU A 120 -36.06 38.05 -52.94
CA GLU A 120 -37.40 37.60 -53.31
C GLU A 120 -38.07 38.69 -54.17
N GLU A 121 -37.64 38.81 -55.44
CA GLU A 121 -38.25 39.70 -56.42
C GLU A 121 -39.68 39.20 -56.77
N ASN A 122 -40.64 39.59 -55.93
CA ASN A 122 -42.05 39.70 -56.29
C ASN A 122 -42.22 40.74 -57.40
N LYS A 123 -41.88 40.36 -58.63
CA LYS A 123 -41.72 41.26 -59.78
C LYS A 123 -42.56 40.78 -60.95
N CYS A 124 -43.45 41.67 -61.39
CA CYS A 124 -44.57 41.35 -62.26
C CYS A 124 -44.16 40.82 -63.64
N LEU A 125 -44.17 39.50 -63.83
CA LEU A 125 -44.04 38.86 -65.16
C LEU A 125 -45.31 38.97 -66.03
N SER A 126 -46.26 39.84 -65.67
CA SER A 126 -47.48 40.13 -66.44
C SER A 126 -47.33 41.41 -67.30
N SER A 127 -46.66 42.44 -66.78
CA SER A 127 -46.74 43.80 -67.33
C SER A 127 -46.15 43.96 -68.74
N THR A 128 -45.07 43.26 -69.06
CA THR A 128 -44.44 43.32 -70.40
C THR A 128 -45.18 42.52 -71.46
N GLU A 129 -45.83 41.42 -71.07
CA GLU A 129 -46.58 40.58 -72.03
C GLU A 129 -47.92 41.23 -72.38
N SER A 130 -48.63 41.79 -71.39
CA SER A 130 -49.84 42.58 -71.65
C SER A 130 -49.56 43.84 -72.49
N LEU A 131 -48.42 44.51 -72.30
CA LEU A 131 -48.01 45.65 -73.15
C LEU A 131 -47.68 45.23 -74.58
N ARG A 132 -47.07 44.06 -74.81
CA ARG A 132 -46.92 43.49 -76.16
C ARG A 132 -48.27 43.20 -76.81
N GLN A 133 -49.20 42.60 -76.05
CA GLN A 133 -50.50 42.17 -76.55
C GLN A 133 -51.38 43.38 -76.92
N LEU A 134 -51.38 44.43 -76.09
CA LEU A 134 -52.00 45.72 -76.39
C LEU A 134 -51.34 46.41 -77.60
N SER A 135 -50.01 46.36 -77.72
CA SER A 135 -49.28 46.91 -78.88
C SER A 135 -49.64 46.19 -80.19
N GLN A 136 -49.81 44.86 -80.17
CA GLN A 136 -50.27 44.09 -81.32
C GLN A 136 -51.73 44.41 -81.67
N GLN A 137 -52.61 44.56 -80.68
CA GLN A 137 -54.00 45.00 -80.90
C GLN A 137 -54.06 46.41 -81.50
N LEU A 138 -53.26 47.36 -81.01
CA LEU A 138 -53.23 48.73 -81.51
C LEU A 138 -52.74 48.80 -82.97
N ASN A 139 -51.67 48.07 -83.31
CA ASN A 139 -51.17 47.99 -84.69
C ASN A 139 -52.17 47.31 -85.64
N GLY A 140 -52.98 46.36 -85.15
CA GLY A 140 -54.10 45.79 -85.90
C GLY A 140 -55.15 46.85 -86.24
N LEU A 141 -55.73 47.51 -85.24
CA LEU A 141 -56.79 48.52 -85.46
C LEU A 141 -56.32 49.71 -86.32
N VAL A 142 -55.06 50.16 -86.17
CA VAL A 142 -54.50 51.25 -86.98
C VAL A 142 -54.31 50.84 -88.45
N SER A 143 -54.17 49.55 -88.74
CA SER A 143 -54.02 49.04 -90.12
C SER A 143 -55.35 48.92 -90.88
N GLU A 144 -56.47 48.70 -90.19
CA GLU A 144 -57.80 48.52 -90.82
C GLU A 144 -58.61 49.84 -90.94
N SER A 145 -58.23 50.89 -90.20
CA SER A 145 -59.00 52.14 -90.08
C SER A 145 -58.79 53.16 -91.22
N SER A 146 -58.63 52.71 -92.46
CA SER A 146 -58.36 53.59 -93.62
C SER A 146 -59.20 53.25 -94.86
N SER A 147 -60.53 53.27 -94.73
CA SER A 147 -61.41 53.39 -95.90
C SER A 147 -62.68 54.21 -95.61
N TYR A 148 -63.09 55.01 -96.60
CA TYR A 148 -64.34 55.78 -96.67
C TYR A 148 -64.62 56.78 -95.54
N ILE A 149 -64.01 57.96 -95.68
CA ILE A 149 -64.73 59.21 -95.40
C ILE A 149 -65.95 59.24 -96.32
N ASN A 150 -67.16 59.17 -95.78
CA ASN A 150 -68.38 59.55 -96.49
C ASN A 150 -69.13 60.61 -95.67
N GLY A 151 -68.99 61.87 -96.07
CA GLY A 151 -69.61 63.00 -95.38
C GLY A 151 -70.92 63.40 -96.06
N GLU A 152 -72.05 63.06 -95.45
CA GLU A 152 -73.35 63.61 -95.82
C GLU A 152 -74.13 63.93 -94.54
N GLY A 153 -74.14 65.21 -94.17
CA GLY A 153 -74.77 65.69 -92.94
C GLY A 153 -76.00 66.55 -93.23
N LEU A 154 -77.07 66.34 -92.47
CA LEU A 154 -78.21 67.28 -92.39
C LEU A 154 -79.00 67.12 -91.07
N ALA A 155 -78.31 67.28 -89.95
CA ALA A 155 -78.91 67.49 -88.63
C ALA A 155 -78.22 68.68 -87.93
N THR A 156 -78.96 69.44 -87.13
CA THR A 156 -78.56 70.76 -86.60
C THR A 156 -77.20 70.77 -85.89
N SER A 157 -76.24 71.54 -86.43
CA SER A 157 -74.85 71.68 -85.94
C SER A 157 -74.68 72.19 -84.49
N ALA A 158 -75.75 72.67 -83.84
CA ALA A 158 -75.71 73.05 -82.42
C ALA A 158 -75.75 71.81 -81.51
N ASN A 159 -76.80 70.99 -81.66
CA ASN A 159 -77.09 69.85 -80.79
C ASN A 159 -75.93 68.82 -80.71
N ILE A 160 -75.20 68.63 -81.81
CA ILE A 160 -74.03 67.74 -81.84
C ILE A 160 -72.92 68.30 -80.93
N LYS A 161 -72.60 69.60 -81.06
CA LYS A 161 -71.54 70.26 -80.26
C LYS A 161 -71.88 70.35 -78.78
N ASP A 162 -73.15 70.58 -78.43
CA ASP A 162 -73.57 70.61 -77.03
C ASP A 162 -73.53 69.19 -76.41
N LEU A 163 -73.85 68.14 -77.17
CA LEU A 163 -73.73 66.75 -76.72
C LEU A 163 -72.26 66.30 -76.60
N GLU A 164 -71.40 66.64 -77.58
CA GLU A 164 -69.95 66.43 -77.51
C GLU A 164 -69.35 67.12 -76.28
N LYS A 165 -69.74 68.37 -76.03
CA LYS A 165 -69.29 69.15 -74.86
C LYS A 165 -69.78 68.53 -73.54
N GLN A 166 -71.00 68.03 -73.48
CA GLN A 166 -71.50 67.31 -72.30
C GLN A 166 -70.71 66.02 -72.06
N GLN A 167 -70.50 65.18 -73.09
CA GLN A 167 -69.70 63.96 -72.98
C GLN A 167 -68.25 64.25 -72.56
N HIS A 168 -67.64 65.33 -73.08
CA HIS A 168 -66.32 65.76 -72.63
C HIS A 168 -66.30 66.18 -71.16
N GLN A 169 -67.31 66.91 -70.66
CA GLN A 169 -67.40 67.26 -69.24
C GLN A 169 -67.61 66.03 -68.36
N GLU A 170 -68.53 65.13 -68.71
CA GLU A 170 -68.77 63.87 -67.98
C GLU A 170 -67.53 62.99 -67.93
N THR A 171 -66.75 62.95 -69.03
CA THR A 171 -65.46 62.23 -69.10
C THR A 171 -64.40 62.89 -68.21
N LEU A 172 -64.32 64.22 -68.16
CA LEU A 172 -63.41 64.95 -67.28
C LEU A 172 -63.75 64.77 -65.80
N ASP A 173 -65.04 64.83 -65.44
CA ASP A 173 -65.52 64.66 -64.07
C ASP A 173 -65.27 63.22 -63.57
N GLN A 174 -65.48 62.21 -64.44
CA GLN A 174 -65.16 60.82 -64.14
C GLN A 174 -63.64 60.59 -64.01
N LEU A 175 -62.82 61.20 -64.87
CA LEU A 175 -61.35 61.16 -64.74
C LEU A 175 -60.86 61.83 -63.45
N GLU A 176 -61.45 62.96 -63.05
CA GLU A 176 -61.08 63.66 -61.82
C GLU A 176 -61.49 62.86 -60.58
N LYS A 177 -62.66 62.20 -60.63
CA LYS A 177 -63.12 61.26 -59.60
C LYS A 177 -62.21 60.04 -59.50
N GLU A 178 -61.88 59.37 -60.61
CA GLU A 178 -60.97 58.23 -60.62
C GLU A 178 -59.59 58.61 -60.09
N LYS A 179 -59.06 59.77 -60.50
CA LYS A 179 -57.81 60.32 -59.95
C LYS A 179 -57.90 60.47 -58.42
N LYS A 180 -58.95 61.08 -57.89
CA LYS A 180 -59.17 61.24 -56.44
C LYS A 180 -59.29 59.89 -55.72
N GLU A 181 -59.92 58.89 -56.34
CA GLU A 181 -59.97 57.53 -55.81
C GLU A 181 -58.59 56.84 -55.81
N PHE A 182 -57.79 56.99 -56.87
CA PHE A 182 -56.42 56.46 -56.93
C PHE A 182 -55.49 57.15 -55.93
N GLU A 183 -55.56 58.48 -55.79
CA GLU A 183 -54.83 59.23 -54.76
C GLU A 183 -55.24 58.76 -53.34
N GLN A 184 -56.53 58.51 -53.09
CA GLN A 184 -56.99 57.98 -51.80
C GLN A 184 -56.51 56.53 -51.55
N LYS A 185 -56.51 55.66 -52.58
CA LYS A 185 -55.97 54.29 -52.48
C LYS A 185 -54.47 54.33 -52.16
N LEU A 186 -53.69 55.11 -52.91
CA LEU A 186 -52.26 55.31 -52.70
C LEU A 186 -51.94 55.85 -51.30
N MET A 187 -52.72 56.81 -50.78
CA MET A 187 -52.53 57.33 -49.42
C MET A 187 -52.85 56.30 -48.33
N LYS A 188 -53.83 55.41 -48.55
CA LYS A 188 -54.15 54.30 -47.63
C LYS A 188 -53.04 53.23 -47.64
N GLU A 189 -52.57 52.85 -48.81
CA GLU A 189 -51.46 51.88 -48.98
C GLU A 189 -50.14 52.43 -48.43
N GLN A 190 -49.85 53.72 -48.64
CA GLN A 190 -48.70 54.39 -48.02
C GLN A 190 -48.85 54.47 -46.49
N GLY A 191 -50.08 54.53 -45.97
CA GLY A 191 -50.38 54.43 -44.54
C GLY A 191 -50.03 53.04 -43.97
N SER A 192 -50.62 51.98 -44.51
CA SER A 192 -50.40 50.61 -44.04
C SER A 192 -48.94 50.16 -44.18
N LEU A 193 -48.24 50.56 -45.25
CA LEU A 193 -46.80 50.30 -45.42
C LEU A 193 -45.94 51.02 -44.36
N ARG A 194 -46.32 52.23 -43.91
CA ARG A 194 -45.64 52.91 -42.79
C ARG A 194 -45.89 52.21 -41.46
N GLU A 195 -47.12 51.78 -41.20
CA GLU A 195 -47.47 51.03 -39.99
C GLU A 195 -46.73 49.69 -39.94
N GLN A 196 -46.71 48.95 -41.04
CA GLN A 196 -45.97 47.69 -41.14
C GLN A 196 -44.46 47.89 -40.94
N LEU A 197 -43.87 48.94 -41.53
CA LEU A 197 -42.47 49.29 -41.29
C LEU A 197 -42.19 49.63 -39.82
N GLN A 198 -43.09 50.37 -39.16
CA GLN A 198 -42.96 50.71 -37.74
C GLN A 198 -43.02 49.46 -36.85
N VAL A 199 -43.93 48.52 -37.13
CA VAL A 199 -44.00 47.22 -36.43
C VAL A 199 -42.70 46.44 -36.64
N HIS A 200 -42.21 46.31 -37.89
CA HIS A 200 -40.96 45.60 -38.17
C HIS A 200 -39.75 46.21 -37.46
N ILE A 201 -39.66 47.54 -37.36
CA ILE A 201 -38.60 48.23 -36.59
C ILE A 201 -38.67 47.85 -35.10
N GLN A 202 -39.87 47.77 -34.52
CA GLN A 202 -40.05 47.34 -33.12
C GLN A 202 -39.69 45.87 -32.93
N THR A 203 -40.12 44.97 -33.82
CA THR A 203 -39.77 43.54 -33.78
C THR A 203 -38.26 43.32 -33.90
N ILE A 204 -37.59 44.03 -34.82
CA ILE A 204 -36.12 43.99 -34.95
C ILE A 204 -35.45 44.50 -33.67
N GLY A 205 -35.96 45.58 -33.06
CA GLY A 205 -35.46 46.11 -31.79
C GLY A 205 -35.50 45.05 -30.67
N ILE A 206 -36.65 44.40 -30.48
CA ILE A 206 -36.83 43.34 -29.48
C ILE A 206 -35.85 42.19 -29.72
N LEU A 207 -35.79 41.67 -30.95
CA LEU A 207 -34.89 40.57 -31.32
C LEU A 207 -33.40 40.93 -31.12
N VAL A 208 -33.01 42.19 -31.32
CA VAL A 208 -31.63 42.65 -31.07
C VAL A 208 -31.32 42.75 -29.57
N SER A 209 -32.26 43.17 -28.73
CA SER A 209 -32.09 43.09 -27.27
C SER A 209 -32.02 41.63 -26.79
N GLU A 210 -32.97 40.78 -27.16
CA GLU A 210 -33.00 39.36 -26.76
C GLU A 210 -31.72 38.62 -27.18
N LYS A 211 -31.24 38.86 -28.41
CA LYS A 211 -29.95 38.32 -28.89
C LYS A 211 -28.77 38.77 -28.04
N THR A 212 -28.76 40.03 -27.59
CA THR A 212 -27.69 40.59 -26.74
C THR A 212 -27.72 40.01 -25.33
N ASP A 213 -28.91 39.86 -24.74
CA ASP A 213 -29.10 39.26 -23.43
C ASP A 213 -28.75 37.77 -23.42
N LEU A 214 -29.21 37.02 -24.43
CA LEU A 214 -28.85 35.60 -24.62
C LEU A 214 -27.35 35.40 -24.86
N HIS A 215 -26.71 36.28 -25.63
CA HIS A 215 -25.26 36.24 -25.83
C HIS A 215 -24.50 36.48 -24.52
N THR A 216 -24.93 37.46 -23.74
CA THR A 216 -24.35 37.79 -22.42
C THR A 216 -24.52 36.62 -21.44
N ALA A 217 -25.72 36.05 -21.34
CA ALA A 217 -26.01 34.87 -20.52
C ALA A 217 -25.19 33.64 -20.94
N LEU A 218 -25.00 33.41 -22.24
CA LEU A 218 -24.15 32.34 -22.77
C LEU A 218 -22.68 32.52 -22.36
N VAL A 219 -22.12 33.74 -22.48
CA VAL A 219 -20.73 34.02 -22.09
C VAL A 219 -20.53 33.81 -20.59
N HIS A 220 -21.44 34.30 -19.74
CA HIS A 220 -21.38 34.05 -18.29
C HIS A 220 -21.48 32.56 -17.96
N THR A 221 -22.37 31.82 -18.62
CA THR A 221 -22.54 30.37 -18.41
C THR A 221 -21.27 29.61 -18.82
N GLN A 222 -20.68 29.92 -19.98
CA GLN A 222 -19.41 29.34 -20.41
C GLN A 222 -18.28 29.61 -19.41
N GLN A 223 -18.20 30.84 -18.87
CA GLN A 223 -17.16 31.18 -17.90
C GLN A 223 -17.34 30.46 -16.56
N ALA A 224 -18.58 30.31 -16.09
CA ALA A 224 -18.90 29.51 -14.92
C ALA A 224 -18.53 28.02 -15.12
N VAL A 225 -18.79 27.46 -16.30
CA VAL A 225 -18.38 26.08 -16.66
C VAL A 225 -16.85 25.95 -16.68
N ARG A 226 -16.10 26.90 -17.27
CA ARG A 226 -14.62 26.89 -17.24
C ARG A 226 -14.07 26.95 -15.79
N GLN A 227 -14.64 27.80 -14.94
CA GLN A 227 -14.26 27.85 -13.53
C GLN A 227 -14.53 26.52 -12.81
N LYS A 228 -15.70 25.91 -13.02
CA LYS A 228 -16.05 24.63 -12.39
C LYS A 228 -15.26 23.44 -12.92
N ALA A 229 -14.76 23.48 -14.16
CA ALA A 229 -13.78 22.52 -14.65
C ALA A 229 -12.46 22.61 -13.84
N GLY A 230 -11.88 23.80 -13.70
CA GLY A 230 -10.65 24.01 -12.91
C GLY A 230 -10.81 23.61 -11.44
N GLU A 231 -11.90 24.01 -10.78
CA GLU A 231 -12.21 23.58 -9.41
C GLU A 231 -12.31 22.04 -9.28
N SER A 232 -12.81 21.36 -10.31
CA SER A 232 -12.92 19.89 -10.36
C SER A 232 -11.55 19.23 -10.55
N GLU A 233 -10.66 19.81 -11.36
CA GLU A 233 -9.29 19.33 -11.60
C GLU A 233 -8.40 19.50 -10.36
N ASP A 234 -8.53 20.62 -9.64
CA ASP A 234 -7.90 20.84 -8.33
C ASP A 234 -8.34 19.80 -7.29
N LEU A 235 -9.66 19.51 -7.24
CA LEU A 235 -10.21 18.50 -6.33
C LEU A 235 -9.75 17.08 -6.71
N ALA A 236 -9.67 16.75 -8.00
CA ALA A 236 -9.15 15.48 -8.48
C ALA A 236 -7.66 15.30 -8.10
N SER A 237 -6.84 16.34 -8.30
CA SER A 237 -5.42 16.35 -7.94
C SER A 237 -5.22 16.16 -6.43
N ARG A 238 -5.97 16.89 -5.61
CA ARG A 238 -5.95 16.75 -4.14
C ARG A 238 -6.42 15.37 -3.68
N LEU A 239 -7.41 14.78 -4.35
CA LEU A 239 -7.88 13.41 -4.09
C LEU A 239 -6.82 12.37 -4.46
N GLN A 240 -6.09 12.55 -5.56
CA GLN A 240 -4.97 11.70 -5.95
C GLN A 240 -3.83 11.74 -4.92
N SER A 241 -3.40 12.93 -4.49
CA SER A 241 -2.39 13.06 -3.42
C SER A 241 -2.85 12.42 -2.11
N SER A 242 -4.13 12.55 -1.75
CA SER A 242 -4.71 11.91 -0.57
C SER A 242 -4.68 10.38 -0.68
N ARG A 243 -5.06 9.81 -1.84
CA ARG A 243 -4.98 8.37 -2.11
C ARG A 243 -3.55 7.83 -2.03
N GLN A 244 -2.57 8.54 -2.59
CA GLN A 244 -1.16 8.17 -2.49
C GLN A 244 -0.71 8.12 -1.01
N ARG A 245 -0.99 9.18 -0.24
CA ARG A 245 -0.68 9.26 1.19
C ARG A 245 -1.35 8.14 2.01
N VAL A 246 -2.57 7.74 1.67
CA VAL A 246 -3.23 6.58 2.32
C VAL A 246 -2.45 5.29 2.03
N GLY A 247 -2.10 5.02 0.77
CA GLY A 247 -1.30 3.84 0.40
C GLY A 247 0.12 3.85 0.98
N GLU A 248 0.69 5.02 1.27
CA GLU A 248 1.95 5.16 2.03
C GLU A 248 1.76 4.77 3.50
N LEU A 249 0.72 5.30 4.16
CA LEU A 249 0.39 4.97 5.55
C LEU A 249 0.04 3.48 5.73
N GLU A 250 -0.64 2.85 4.77
CA GLU A 250 -0.94 1.41 4.77
C GLU A 250 0.33 0.56 4.67
N ARG A 251 1.31 0.96 3.84
CA ARG A 251 2.63 0.33 3.77
C ARG A 251 3.41 0.50 5.06
N THR A 252 3.45 1.71 5.64
CA THR A 252 4.11 1.96 6.93
C THR A 252 3.46 1.15 8.07
N LEU A 253 2.11 1.10 8.13
CA LEU A 253 1.38 0.32 9.14
C LEU A 253 1.67 -1.18 9.01
N SER A 254 1.78 -1.68 7.78
CA SER A 254 2.15 -3.07 7.50
C SER A 254 3.58 -3.38 8.00
N ALA A 255 4.54 -2.50 7.72
CA ALA A 255 5.93 -2.63 8.18
C ALA A 255 6.07 -2.52 9.72
N VAL A 256 5.31 -1.63 10.36
CA VAL A 256 5.26 -1.56 11.83
C VAL A 256 4.62 -2.81 12.43
N SER A 257 3.62 -3.40 11.77
CA SER A 257 2.98 -4.66 12.20
C SER A 257 3.91 -5.88 12.10
N THR A 258 4.76 -5.97 11.07
CA THR A 258 5.79 -7.02 10.99
C THR A 258 6.91 -6.79 12.00
N GLN A 259 7.38 -5.54 12.16
CA GLN A 259 8.40 -5.17 13.15
C GLN A 259 7.93 -5.47 14.58
N GLN A 260 6.68 -5.17 14.92
CA GLN A 260 6.10 -5.49 16.24
C GLN A 260 6.15 -6.99 16.53
N LYS A 261 5.74 -7.84 15.57
CA LYS A 261 5.80 -9.30 15.72
C LYS A 261 7.22 -9.82 15.91
N GLN A 262 8.21 -9.19 15.27
CA GLN A 262 9.62 -9.54 15.43
C GLN A 262 10.16 -9.12 16.82
N VAL A 263 9.79 -7.93 17.30
CA VAL A 263 10.10 -7.45 18.66
C VAL A 263 9.42 -8.32 19.73
N ASP A 264 8.16 -8.70 19.53
CA ASP A 264 7.42 -9.61 20.42
C ASP A 264 8.05 -11.00 20.49
N LYS A 265 8.63 -11.48 19.38
CA LYS A 265 9.42 -12.72 19.36
C LYS A 265 10.73 -12.54 20.15
N HIS A 266 11.51 -11.50 19.83
CA HIS A 266 12.79 -11.25 20.50
C HIS A 266 12.64 -11.06 22.02
N ASN A 267 11.61 -10.33 22.47
CA ASN A 267 11.29 -10.18 23.90
C ASN A 267 10.95 -11.52 24.58
N LYS A 268 10.25 -12.43 23.89
CA LYS A 268 9.99 -13.78 24.42
C LYS A 268 11.27 -14.61 24.53
N ASP A 269 12.18 -14.47 23.58
CA ASP A 269 13.45 -15.20 23.57
C ASP A 269 14.40 -14.65 24.65
N LEU A 270 14.53 -13.33 24.80
CA LEU A 270 15.21 -12.69 25.94
C LEU A 270 14.61 -13.06 27.31
N THR A 271 13.30 -13.26 27.39
CA THR A 271 12.63 -13.71 28.62
C THR A 271 13.06 -15.13 29.00
N LYS A 272 13.17 -16.05 28.03
CA LYS A 272 13.69 -17.40 28.27
C LYS A 272 15.15 -17.37 28.70
N GLU A 273 15.98 -16.56 28.04
CA GLU A 273 17.41 -16.41 28.35
C GLU A 273 17.62 -15.89 29.78
N ARG A 274 16.87 -14.85 30.17
CA ARG A 274 16.84 -14.34 31.56
C ARG A 274 16.50 -15.46 32.56
N ASP A 275 15.49 -16.27 32.27
CA ASP A 275 15.01 -17.30 33.20
C ASP A 275 15.94 -18.52 33.24
N ALA A 276 16.61 -18.85 32.13
CA ALA A 276 17.68 -19.85 32.09
C ALA A 276 18.91 -19.40 32.87
N LEU A 277 19.39 -18.16 32.65
CA LEU A 277 20.50 -17.57 33.41
C LEU A 277 20.18 -17.47 34.91
N LYS A 278 18.92 -17.17 35.28
CA LYS A 278 18.48 -17.16 36.67
C LYS A 278 18.50 -18.57 37.31
N LEU A 279 18.16 -19.61 36.56
CA LEU A 279 18.25 -21.00 37.02
C LEU A 279 19.71 -21.44 37.18
N GLU A 280 20.58 -21.10 36.22
CA GLU A 280 22.00 -21.43 36.28
C GLU A 280 22.71 -20.67 37.42
N LEU A 281 22.35 -19.41 37.69
CA LEU A 281 22.81 -18.67 38.87
C LEU A 281 22.37 -19.34 40.19
N TYR A 282 21.13 -19.83 40.28
CA TYR A 282 20.67 -20.55 41.46
C TYR A 282 21.47 -21.85 41.69
N LYS A 283 21.72 -22.60 40.61
CA LYS A 283 22.54 -23.82 40.64
C LYS A 283 23.98 -23.53 41.07
N ASN A 284 24.68 -22.63 40.39
CA ASN A 284 26.07 -22.28 40.73
C ASN A 284 26.20 -21.73 42.17
N ASN A 285 25.19 -21.01 42.67
CA ASN A 285 25.19 -20.55 44.06
C ASN A 285 25.03 -21.70 45.07
N LYS A 286 24.28 -22.77 44.74
CA LYS A 286 24.24 -23.99 45.56
C LYS A 286 25.58 -24.72 45.48
N ASP A 287 26.07 -25.00 44.27
CA ASP A 287 27.33 -25.72 44.04
C ASP A 287 28.51 -25.02 44.76
N ASN A 288 28.49 -23.69 44.86
CA ASN A 288 29.46 -22.89 45.61
C ASN A 288 29.33 -22.99 47.15
N GLU A 289 28.12 -23.11 47.70
CA GLU A 289 27.95 -23.36 49.15
C GLU A 289 28.32 -24.82 49.50
N ASP A 290 27.97 -25.79 48.67
CA ASP A 290 28.38 -27.19 48.81
C ASP A 290 29.93 -27.32 48.78
N LEU A 291 30.62 -26.59 47.87
CA LEU A 291 32.10 -26.52 47.82
C LEU A 291 32.72 -25.84 49.04
N LYS A 292 32.04 -24.84 49.61
CA LYS A 292 32.47 -24.07 50.79
C LYS A 292 32.35 -24.90 52.08
N GLU A 293 31.34 -25.75 52.18
CA GLU A 293 31.25 -26.77 53.23
C GLU A 293 32.39 -27.79 53.11
N HIS A 294 32.64 -28.31 51.90
CA HIS A 294 33.76 -29.25 51.65
C HIS A 294 35.14 -28.62 51.95
N ASN A 295 35.36 -27.34 51.60
CA ASN A 295 36.59 -26.63 51.99
C ASN A 295 36.73 -26.50 53.51
N SER A 296 35.63 -26.18 54.21
CA SER A 296 35.61 -26.08 55.68
C SER A 296 35.95 -27.43 56.34
N GLU A 297 35.45 -28.55 55.80
CA GLU A 297 35.85 -29.89 56.23
C GLU A 297 37.35 -30.18 56.01
N LEU A 298 37.90 -29.79 54.85
CA LEU A 298 39.32 -30.02 54.54
C LEU A 298 40.23 -29.20 55.46
N GLU A 299 39.86 -27.95 55.77
CA GLU A 299 40.57 -27.12 56.74
C GLU A 299 40.54 -27.73 58.16
N GLU A 300 39.41 -28.31 58.60
CA GLU A 300 39.34 -29.00 59.88
C GLU A 300 40.21 -30.27 59.89
N ARG A 301 40.13 -31.12 58.87
CA ARG A 301 40.94 -32.34 58.73
C ARG A 301 42.45 -32.01 58.73
N LEU A 302 42.85 -30.94 58.05
CA LEU A 302 44.23 -30.45 58.07
C LEU A 302 44.64 -29.96 59.46
N ARG A 303 43.76 -29.26 60.18
CA ARG A 303 44.01 -28.76 61.54
C ARG A 303 44.12 -29.89 62.57
N VAL A 304 43.35 -30.97 62.41
CA VAL A 304 43.49 -32.19 63.22
C VAL A 304 44.82 -32.88 62.94
N CYS A 305 45.16 -33.12 61.66
CA CYS A 305 46.42 -33.74 61.27
C CYS A 305 47.66 -32.94 61.72
N MET A 306 47.57 -31.61 61.75
CA MET A 306 48.62 -30.74 62.32
C MET A 306 48.79 -30.95 63.83
N LYS A 307 47.70 -31.05 64.60
CA LYS A 307 47.76 -31.36 66.04
C LYS A 307 48.30 -32.77 66.31
N GLU A 308 47.93 -33.75 65.50
CA GLU A 308 48.47 -35.11 65.57
C GLU A 308 49.97 -35.13 65.29
N LYS A 309 50.43 -34.39 64.27
CA LYS A 309 51.86 -34.18 63.97
C LYS A 309 52.59 -33.52 65.15
N GLU A 310 52.03 -32.48 65.75
CA GLU A 310 52.61 -31.81 66.92
C GLU A 310 52.71 -32.76 68.14
N ALA A 311 51.67 -33.55 68.40
CA ALA A 311 51.67 -34.55 69.46
C ALA A 311 52.69 -35.67 69.22
N LEU A 312 52.81 -36.18 67.98
CA LEU A 312 53.83 -37.14 67.60
C LEU A 312 55.24 -36.55 67.71
N GLN A 313 55.43 -35.28 67.33
CA GLN A 313 56.72 -34.60 67.46
C GLN A 313 57.15 -34.40 68.92
N LEU A 314 56.20 -34.13 69.83
CA LEU A 314 56.46 -34.14 71.28
C LEU A 314 56.78 -35.55 71.80
N GLY A 315 56.07 -36.58 71.32
CA GLY A 315 56.35 -37.98 71.66
C GLY A 315 57.73 -38.45 71.21
N VAL A 316 58.17 -38.03 70.01
CA VAL A 316 59.54 -38.24 69.53
C VAL A 316 60.54 -37.56 70.45
N GLN A 317 60.35 -36.29 70.83
CA GLN A 317 61.23 -35.60 71.78
C GLN A 317 61.27 -36.22 73.18
N GLU A 318 60.23 -36.93 73.61
CA GLU A 318 60.24 -37.69 74.87
C GLU A 318 61.02 -39.00 74.71
N LEU A 319 60.87 -39.69 73.57
CA LEU A 319 61.62 -40.90 73.23
C LEU A 319 63.10 -40.61 72.98
N GLU A 320 63.45 -39.48 72.36
CA GLU A 320 64.84 -39.01 72.20
C GLU A 320 65.51 -38.82 73.57
N LYS A 321 64.86 -38.14 74.53
CA LYS A 321 65.41 -37.97 75.90
C LYS A 321 65.53 -39.30 76.66
N LYS A 322 64.59 -40.24 76.43
CA LYS A 322 64.67 -41.60 76.98
C LYS A 322 65.79 -42.40 76.32
N LEU A 323 66.03 -42.20 75.03
CA LEU A 323 67.15 -42.80 74.29
C LEU A 323 68.47 -42.22 74.80
N GLU A 324 68.66 -40.91 74.86
CA GLU A 324 69.86 -40.27 75.45
C GLU A 324 70.15 -40.80 76.86
N MET A 325 69.13 -40.89 77.73
CA MET A 325 69.28 -41.46 79.08
C MET A 325 69.67 -42.95 79.04
N SER A 326 69.07 -43.71 78.13
CA SER A 326 69.35 -45.15 77.96
C SER A 326 70.70 -45.41 77.29
N GLU A 327 71.17 -44.52 76.42
CA GLU A 327 72.47 -44.51 75.77
C GLU A 327 73.57 -44.10 76.75
N LEU A 328 73.31 -43.15 77.64
CA LEU A 328 74.23 -42.76 78.71
C LEU A 328 74.37 -43.90 79.72
N LEU A 329 73.28 -44.58 80.07
CA LEU A 329 73.31 -45.87 80.79
C LEU A 329 74.05 -46.94 79.98
N LEU A 330 73.77 -47.10 78.69
CA LEU A 330 74.46 -48.06 77.81
C LEU A 330 75.93 -47.72 77.60
N GLN A 331 76.37 -46.48 77.79
CA GLN A 331 77.76 -46.06 77.72
C GLN A 331 78.49 -46.39 79.03
N GLN A 332 77.81 -46.25 80.18
CA GLN A 332 78.27 -46.84 81.44
C GLN A 332 78.37 -48.37 81.32
N PHE A 333 77.36 -49.07 80.77
CA PHE A 333 77.40 -50.52 80.58
C PHE A 333 78.33 -50.98 79.44
N SER A 334 78.59 -50.18 78.40
CA SER A 334 79.54 -50.48 77.31
C SER A 334 81.00 -50.28 77.74
N SER A 335 81.23 -49.75 78.96
CA SER A 335 82.47 -49.99 79.69
C SER A 335 82.66 -51.49 80.05
N GLY A 336 81.66 -52.34 79.77
CA GLY A 336 81.67 -53.79 79.93
C GLY A 336 80.74 -54.56 78.96
N SER A 337 81.21 -54.79 77.72
CA SER A 337 80.73 -55.79 76.73
C SER A 337 79.59 -55.41 75.74
N LYS A 338 79.11 -56.41 74.97
CA LYS A 338 78.57 -56.35 73.58
C LYS A 338 77.91 -57.71 73.21
N PRO A 339 77.23 -57.96 72.07
CA PRO A 339 76.37 -57.18 71.14
C PRO A 339 74.87 -57.59 71.41
N PRO A 340 73.95 -57.95 70.48
CA PRO A 340 73.67 -57.59 69.06
C PRO A 340 72.20 -57.18 68.74
N ASP A 341 71.93 -56.65 67.53
CA ASP A 341 70.54 -56.57 66.96
C ASP A 341 70.44 -56.46 65.40
N SER A 342 71.56 -56.53 64.66
CA SER A 342 71.63 -56.04 63.26
C SER A 342 70.77 -56.78 62.20
N ASN A 343 70.08 -57.87 62.55
CA ASN A 343 69.34 -58.70 61.59
C ASN A 343 67.87 -58.26 61.43
N GLN A 344 67.25 -57.71 62.47
CA GLN A 344 65.84 -57.32 62.45
C GLN A 344 65.60 -56.05 61.61
N GLN A 345 66.57 -55.13 61.58
CA GLN A 345 66.55 -53.92 60.75
C GLN A 345 66.55 -54.22 59.24
N LEU A 346 67.29 -55.27 58.81
CA LEU A 346 67.33 -55.69 57.41
C LEU A 346 65.98 -56.25 56.93
N GLN A 347 65.29 -56.99 57.80
CA GLN A 347 63.93 -57.49 57.54
C GLN A 347 62.95 -56.33 57.29
N GLN A 348 62.98 -55.30 58.15
CA GLN A 348 62.13 -54.12 58.05
C GLN A 348 62.37 -53.33 56.76
N ALA A 349 63.64 -53.10 56.39
CA ALA A 349 63.99 -52.40 55.15
C ALA A 349 63.48 -53.12 53.88
N LEU A 350 63.42 -54.45 53.88
CA LEU A 350 62.86 -55.22 52.76
C LEU A 350 61.33 -55.10 52.67
N GLU A 351 60.62 -55.08 53.81
CA GLU A 351 59.18 -54.84 53.84
C GLU A 351 58.82 -53.42 53.39
N GLU A 352 59.58 -52.40 53.82
CA GLU A 352 59.39 -51.03 53.37
C GLU A 352 59.63 -50.88 51.87
N ARG A 353 60.68 -51.54 51.33
CA ARG A 353 60.92 -51.57 49.88
C ARG A 353 59.71 -52.14 49.13
N ALA A 354 59.14 -53.26 49.58
CA ALA A 354 57.98 -53.88 48.95
C ALA A 354 56.71 -52.99 49.01
N ARG A 355 56.52 -52.25 50.11
CA ARG A 355 55.43 -51.26 50.25
C ARG A 355 55.62 -50.09 49.28
N LEU A 356 56.85 -49.56 49.15
CA LEU A 356 57.18 -48.49 48.22
C LEU A 356 57.04 -48.93 46.75
N GLU A 357 57.52 -50.13 46.41
CA GLU A 357 57.44 -50.74 45.08
C GLU A 357 55.97 -50.93 44.65
N THR A 358 55.10 -51.34 45.57
CA THR A 358 53.64 -51.38 45.39
C THR A 358 53.05 -49.98 45.13
N ARG A 359 53.42 -48.98 45.94
CA ARG A 359 52.94 -47.59 45.81
C ARG A 359 53.39 -46.93 44.50
N VAL A 360 54.60 -47.24 44.03
CA VAL A 360 55.11 -46.80 42.72
C VAL A 360 54.29 -47.42 41.57
N GLY A 361 53.88 -48.69 41.69
CA GLY A 361 52.95 -49.32 40.76
C GLY A 361 51.62 -48.57 40.66
N GLN A 362 50.97 -48.31 41.79
CA GLN A 362 49.71 -47.55 41.87
C GLN A 362 49.84 -46.16 41.25
N LEU A 363 50.90 -45.40 41.59
CA LEU A 363 51.16 -44.08 41.02
C LEU A 363 51.36 -44.13 39.49
N LYS A 364 52.06 -45.14 38.99
CA LYS A 364 52.28 -45.36 37.55
C LYS A 364 50.98 -45.63 36.80
N ASP A 365 50.05 -46.37 37.39
CA ASP A 365 48.77 -46.66 36.75
C ASP A 365 47.79 -45.48 36.83
N THR A 366 47.77 -44.71 37.93
CA THR A 366 47.04 -43.42 37.97
C THR A 366 47.60 -42.43 36.95
N LEU A 367 48.91 -42.39 36.72
CA LEU A 367 49.53 -41.53 35.72
C LEU A 367 49.10 -41.90 34.30
N LYS A 368 49.03 -43.20 33.95
CA LYS A 368 48.49 -43.65 32.66
C LYS A 368 47.03 -43.24 32.47
N HIS A 369 46.22 -43.32 33.53
CA HIS A 369 44.81 -42.95 33.46
C HIS A 369 44.64 -41.45 33.16
N MET A 370 45.33 -40.58 33.92
CA MET A 370 45.36 -39.14 33.68
C MET A 370 45.92 -38.77 32.29
N GLN A 371 46.86 -39.54 31.75
CA GLN A 371 47.34 -39.37 30.37
C GLN A 371 46.25 -39.68 29.35
N LEU A 372 45.56 -40.83 29.48
CA LEU A 372 44.47 -41.24 28.59
C LEU A 372 43.30 -40.24 28.60
N GLU A 373 42.92 -39.73 29.78
CA GLU A 373 41.88 -38.70 29.88
C GLU A 373 42.30 -37.39 29.21
N ARG A 374 43.52 -36.90 29.48
CA ARG A 374 44.05 -35.69 28.85
C ARG A 374 44.14 -35.83 27.33
N ASP A 375 44.57 -36.96 26.82
CA ASP A 375 44.67 -37.20 25.38
C ASP A 375 43.28 -37.28 24.73
N LYS A 376 42.27 -37.85 25.42
CA LYS A 376 40.86 -37.79 25.01
C LYS A 376 40.31 -36.35 25.00
N TYR A 377 40.60 -35.54 26.02
CA TYR A 377 40.20 -34.13 26.02
C TYR A 377 40.84 -33.34 24.87
N VAL A 378 42.10 -33.64 24.52
CA VAL A 378 42.78 -33.07 23.36
C VAL A 378 42.13 -33.50 22.05
N GLU A 379 41.64 -34.74 21.93
CA GLU A 379 40.89 -35.19 20.74
C GLU A 379 39.55 -34.46 20.59
N ASN A 380 38.72 -34.44 21.64
CA ASN A 380 37.45 -33.71 21.65
C ASN A 380 37.62 -32.24 21.25
N LEU A 381 38.65 -31.56 21.78
CA LEU A 381 38.92 -30.14 21.47
C LEU A 381 39.35 -29.91 20.00
N LYS A 382 39.91 -30.92 19.31
CA LYS A 382 40.14 -30.84 17.85
C LYS A 382 38.82 -30.96 17.09
N GLU A 383 37.97 -31.91 17.48
CA GLU A 383 36.68 -32.17 16.83
C GLU A 383 35.75 -30.94 16.93
N ASP A 384 35.60 -30.37 18.13
CA ASP A 384 34.86 -29.13 18.36
C ASP A 384 35.41 -27.97 17.51
N ASN A 385 36.74 -27.80 17.48
CA ASN A 385 37.37 -26.72 16.72
C ASN A 385 37.18 -26.90 15.20
N ALA A 386 37.29 -28.12 14.68
CA ALA A 386 36.99 -28.43 13.28
C ALA A 386 35.51 -28.18 12.93
N PHE A 387 34.58 -28.56 13.82
CA PHE A 387 33.15 -28.27 13.67
C PHE A 387 32.87 -26.76 13.61
N TRP A 388 33.46 -25.97 14.51
CA TRP A 388 33.29 -24.52 14.52
C TRP A 388 33.96 -23.82 13.33
N GLN A 389 35.11 -24.31 12.86
CA GLN A 389 35.77 -23.81 11.64
C GLN A 389 34.91 -24.03 10.39
N GLU A 390 34.42 -25.25 10.16
CA GLU A 390 33.54 -25.54 9.02
C GLU A 390 32.21 -24.78 9.14
N ARG A 391 31.67 -24.64 10.36
CA ARG A 391 30.46 -23.83 10.58
C ARG A 391 30.67 -22.34 10.27
N MET A 392 31.82 -21.78 10.61
CA MET A 392 32.20 -20.41 10.29
C MET A 392 32.41 -20.23 8.78
N LYS A 393 33.07 -21.19 8.13
CA LYS A 393 33.28 -21.22 6.67
C LYS A 393 31.95 -21.20 5.90
N GLN A 394 31.01 -22.08 6.23
CA GLN A 394 29.66 -22.09 5.65
C GLN A 394 28.90 -20.76 5.83
N MET A 395 29.13 -20.05 6.94
CA MET A 395 28.51 -18.75 7.18
C MET A 395 29.18 -17.65 6.35
N SER A 396 30.50 -17.71 6.18
CA SER A 396 31.25 -16.81 5.30
C SER A 396 30.88 -16.99 3.83
N GLU A 397 30.73 -18.23 3.36
CA GLU A 397 30.31 -18.56 1.99
C GLU A 397 28.92 -17.96 1.69
N LYS A 398 27.96 -18.13 2.60
CA LYS A 398 26.61 -17.55 2.47
C LYS A 398 26.61 -16.01 2.54
N MET A 399 27.48 -15.42 3.34
CA MET A 399 27.60 -13.96 3.42
C MET A 399 28.23 -13.37 2.16
N GLN A 400 29.14 -14.10 1.50
CA GLN A 400 29.68 -13.72 0.19
C GLN A 400 28.63 -13.87 -0.92
N GLN A 401 27.83 -14.94 -0.94
CA GLN A 401 26.71 -15.11 -1.87
C GLN A 401 25.70 -13.95 -1.79
N LEU A 402 25.24 -13.61 -0.57
CA LEU A 402 24.33 -12.47 -0.34
C LEU A 402 24.94 -11.11 -0.71
N LYS A 403 26.27 -10.99 -0.68
CA LYS A 403 26.98 -9.79 -1.15
C LYS A 403 26.97 -9.72 -2.69
N GLU A 404 27.26 -10.82 -3.36
CA GLU A 404 27.25 -10.91 -4.84
C GLU A 404 25.84 -10.69 -5.41
N GLU A 405 24.81 -11.30 -4.81
CA GLU A 405 23.39 -11.04 -5.14
C GLU A 405 23.02 -9.56 -4.99
N LYS A 406 23.50 -8.91 -3.92
CA LYS A 406 23.29 -7.48 -3.68
C LYS A 406 24.03 -6.60 -4.70
N GLU A 407 25.27 -6.92 -5.04
CA GLU A 407 26.07 -6.18 -6.02
C GLU A 407 25.47 -6.31 -7.44
N HIS A 408 24.96 -7.50 -7.80
CA HIS A 408 24.17 -7.70 -9.02
C HIS A 408 22.86 -6.89 -9.00
N SER A 409 22.11 -6.92 -7.89
CA SER A 409 20.86 -6.16 -7.73
C SER A 409 21.08 -4.65 -7.84
N VAL A 410 22.16 -4.11 -7.26
CA VAL A 410 22.54 -2.69 -7.38
C VAL A 410 22.91 -2.35 -8.82
N SER A 411 23.63 -3.22 -9.52
CA SER A 411 23.99 -3.04 -10.94
C SER A 411 22.74 -2.98 -11.83
N GLN A 412 21.77 -3.87 -11.61
CA GLN A 412 20.49 -3.88 -12.33
C GLN A 412 19.67 -2.60 -12.05
N VAL A 413 19.66 -2.11 -10.80
CA VAL A 413 19.00 -0.83 -10.47
C VAL A 413 19.66 0.34 -11.21
N GLN A 414 20.99 0.39 -11.28
CA GLN A 414 21.71 1.45 -12.01
C GLN A 414 21.43 1.42 -13.52
N GLU A 415 21.34 0.24 -14.14
CA GLU A 415 20.95 0.09 -15.55
C GLU A 415 19.51 0.56 -15.79
N LEU A 416 18.57 0.19 -14.91
CA LEU A 416 17.19 0.66 -14.97
C LEU A 416 17.09 2.17 -14.79
N GLU A 417 17.81 2.76 -13.83
CA GLU A 417 17.88 4.21 -13.64
C GLU A 417 18.45 4.94 -14.87
N ALA A 418 19.50 4.40 -15.51
CA ALA A 418 20.06 4.93 -16.74
C ALA A 418 19.05 4.88 -17.91
N SER A 419 18.35 3.75 -18.09
CA SER A 419 17.32 3.63 -19.13
C SER A 419 16.15 4.61 -18.91
N LEU A 420 15.72 4.80 -17.66
CA LEU A 420 14.70 5.79 -17.28
C LEU A 420 15.17 7.22 -17.50
N ALA A 421 16.46 7.52 -17.32
CA ALA A 421 17.04 8.83 -17.61
C ALA A 421 17.04 9.13 -19.12
N GLU A 422 17.42 8.17 -19.97
CA GLU A 422 17.39 8.36 -21.43
C GLU A 422 15.95 8.46 -21.95
N LEU A 423 15.01 7.66 -21.43
CA LEU A 423 13.58 7.79 -21.77
C LEU A 423 13.01 9.16 -21.38
N LYS A 424 13.33 9.68 -20.18
CA LYS A 424 12.94 11.05 -19.79
C LYS A 424 13.51 12.10 -20.73
N LYS A 425 14.77 11.95 -21.17
CA LYS A 425 15.45 12.82 -22.14
C LYS A 425 14.84 12.75 -23.54
N GLN A 426 14.36 11.58 -23.97
CA GLN A 426 13.59 11.44 -25.22
C GLN A 426 12.21 12.10 -25.12
N ILE A 427 11.47 11.89 -24.02
CA ILE A 427 10.19 12.56 -23.76
C ILE A 427 10.36 14.08 -23.70
N GLY A 428 11.46 14.57 -23.12
CA GLY A 428 11.81 16.00 -23.11
C GLY A 428 11.99 16.59 -24.52
N LYS A 429 12.62 15.85 -25.44
CA LYS A 429 12.77 16.25 -26.86
C LYS A 429 11.45 16.18 -27.65
N LEU A 430 10.49 15.37 -27.22
CA LEU A 430 9.21 15.15 -27.89
C LEU A 430 8.09 16.08 -27.39
N ARG A 431 8.36 16.94 -26.40
CA ARG A 431 7.49 18.04 -25.99
C ARG A 431 7.86 19.29 -26.80
N PRO A 432 7.02 19.75 -27.75
CA PRO A 432 7.21 21.07 -28.33
C PRO A 432 6.82 22.13 -27.29
N GLU A 433 7.54 23.25 -27.27
CA GLU A 433 7.10 24.44 -26.54
C GLU A 433 5.97 25.12 -27.33
N TRP A 434 4.83 25.31 -26.66
CA TRP A 434 3.61 26.00 -27.13
C TRP A 434 3.14 26.93 -26.01
#